data_AF-A0A2T7PPI0-F1
#
_entry.id   AF-A0A2T7PPI0-F1
#
_cell.length_a   1.000
_cell.length_b   1.000
_cell.length_c   1.000
_cell.angle_alpha   90.00
_cell.angle_beta   90.00
_cell.angle_gamma   90.00
#
_symmetry.space_group_name_H-M   'P 1'
#
loop_
_entity.id
_entity.type
_entity.pdbx_description
1 polymer ?
#
loop_
_entity_poly.entity_id
_entity_poly.type
_entity_poly.pdbx_seq_one_letter_code
_entity_poly.pdbx_strand_id
1 'polypeptide(L)'
;MLLSATLVVLLAIVGSEAAVNQTQTVPLQLSENAGADWEGQFCFQLAQPILAFEVVIKFNVGIKNVKNWLGTWLENEPCSQEWRLVNSDIHGLHSVGQFCVRVAGTMCDTADPSGTGTLVDLTGDSQLLKPCECLPAGAQQTKYNYAEVLQKSILFYEAQRSGKLPASNRIPWRGDSALQDRGDKGEDLTGGWYDAGDNVKFNFPMAFSTTMLCWSLLEFKDAYEKAGQLDYMYDSIRWPLEYFIKCHTGPNELYVQVGSGELDHAVWTSPERMNPKRPAYKIDALHPGSDVADETAAAMACGYLAFKDKDPAFATSLLTHSKQLYTFAKTHHGFYSDSVADAANFYKSYNYTDELVWGAAWMYKATGDVSYLRDAEARYQSWPAWGFSWDEKQFGNQILLYELTSKDVYKQEIISTMTSWTKAGGMTYTPKCLAWRLEWGSLRYAGLYTVTSLPLE
;
A
#
# COMPACT_ATOMS: atom_id res chain seq x y z
N MET A 1 -3.70 34.58 8.17
CA MET A 1 -3.55 34.16 6.76
C MET A 1 -3.59 32.64 6.75
N LEU A 2 -4.72 32.07 6.31
CA LEU A 2 -4.96 30.63 6.27
C LEU A 2 -4.19 30.03 5.10
N LEU A 3 -3.22 29.16 5.37
CA LEU A 3 -2.76 28.14 4.43
C LEU A 3 -3.54 26.87 4.79
N SER A 4 -4.51 26.50 3.95
CA SER A 4 -5.25 25.25 4.14
C SER A 4 -4.35 24.06 3.79
N ALA A 5 -4.51 22.97 4.55
CA ALA A 5 -3.82 21.68 4.32
C ALA A 5 -4.02 21.15 2.89
N THR A 6 -5.06 21.62 2.18
CA THR A 6 -5.32 21.41 0.76
C THR A 6 -4.12 21.71 -0.14
N LEU A 7 -3.28 22.69 0.19
CA LEU A 7 -2.16 23.09 -0.68
C LEU A 7 -0.95 22.13 -0.60
N VAL A 8 -0.78 21.40 0.50
CA VAL A 8 0.34 20.47 0.69
C VAL A 8 0.07 19.12 0.01
N VAL A 9 -1.19 18.69 -0.02
CA VAL A 9 -1.62 17.48 -0.74
C VAL A 9 -1.73 17.73 -2.25
N LEU A 10 -2.15 18.93 -2.67
CA LEU A 10 -2.19 19.29 -4.09
C LEU A 10 -0.82 19.22 -4.78
N LEU A 11 0.26 19.54 -4.06
CA LEU A 11 1.63 19.45 -4.57
C LEU A 11 2.15 18.00 -4.67
N ALA A 12 1.52 17.03 -3.99
CA ALA A 12 1.87 15.62 -4.05
C ALA A 12 1.04 14.84 -5.08
N ILE A 13 -0.17 15.30 -5.45
CA ILE A 13 -1.12 14.54 -6.28
C ILE A 13 -1.48 15.26 -7.60
N VAL A 14 -1.41 16.60 -7.68
CA VAL A 14 -2.00 17.35 -8.81
C VAL A 14 -0.97 17.97 -9.76
N GLY A 15 0.31 17.58 -9.65
CA GLY A 15 1.37 18.00 -10.57
C GLY A 15 1.43 17.27 -11.91
N SER A 16 0.43 16.45 -12.28
CA SER A 16 0.47 15.64 -13.51
C SER A 16 -0.66 15.92 -14.51
N GLU A 17 -1.21 17.14 -14.49
CA GLU A 17 -1.97 17.61 -15.65
C GLU A 17 -1.01 17.82 -16.83
N ALA A 18 -0.99 16.83 -17.72
CA ALA A 18 -0.44 16.86 -19.07
C ALA A 18 1.07 17.18 -19.21
N ALA A 19 1.93 16.43 -18.54
CA ALA A 19 3.28 16.25 -19.08
C ALA A 19 3.21 15.32 -20.31
N VAL A 20 2.94 15.91 -21.48
CA VAL A 20 3.23 15.28 -22.77
C VAL A 20 4.69 14.82 -22.72
N ASN A 21 4.99 13.59 -23.14
CA ASN A 21 6.36 13.12 -23.37
C ASN A 21 7.08 14.13 -24.27
N GLN A 22 7.74 15.12 -23.69
CA GLN A 22 8.57 16.05 -24.42
C GLN A 22 9.95 15.45 -24.46
N THR A 23 10.16 14.59 -25.45
CA THR A 23 11.49 14.15 -25.81
C THR A 23 12.20 15.33 -26.48
N GLN A 24 13.20 15.89 -25.81
CA GLN A 24 14.03 16.95 -26.37
C GLN A 24 15.39 16.38 -26.73
N THR A 25 15.79 16.51 -27.99
CA THR A 25 17.12 16.13 -28.45
C THR A 25 17.95 17.37 -28.73
N VAL A 26 19.12 17.47 -28.11
CA VAL A 26 20.03 18.61 -28.25
C VAL A 26 21.44 18.13 -28.59
N PRO A 27 22.21 18.88 -29.40
CA PRO A 27 23.57 18.51 -29.72
C PRO A 27 24.50 18.73 -28.52
N LEU A 28 25.62 18.00 -28.52
CA LEU A 28 26.75 18.27 -27.61
C LEU A 28 27.33 19.64 -27.93
N GLN A 29 27.45 20.48 -26.91
CA GLN A 29 28.19 21.74 -26.96
C GLN A 29 29.56 21.52 -26.30
N LEU A 30 30.61 21.39 -27.10
CA LEU A 30 31.98 21.25 -26.59
C LEU A 30 32.46 22.57 -25.98
N SER A 31 32.97 22.51 -24.76
CA SER A 31 33.61 23.63 -24.06
C SER A 31 35.14 23.53 -24.15
N GLU A 32 35.68 22.33 -24.03
CA GLU A 32 37.13 22.06 -24.09
C GLU A 32 37.41 20.75 -24.83
N ASN A 33 38.52 20.72 -25.56
CA ASN A 33 39.03 19.52 -26.23
C ASN A 33 40.56 19.55 -26.27
N ALA A 34 41.20 18.59 -25.61
CA ALA A 34 42.65 18.49 -25.48
C ALA A 34 43.10 17.04 -25.68
N GLY A 35 43.38 16.66 -26.93
CA GLY A 35 43.85 15.32 -27.26
C GLY A 35 42.73 14.29 -27.13
N ALA A 36 42.87 13.35 -26.19
CA ALA A 36 41.83 12.34 -25.94
C ALA A 36 40.77 12.81 -24.92
N ASP A 37 41.03 13.88 -24.17
CA ASP A 37 40.15 14.37 -23.12
C ASP A 37 39.30 15.55 -23.61
N TRP A 38 38.05 15.59 -23.18
CA TRP A 38 37.09 16.59 -23.62
C TRP A 38 36.09 16.95 -22.50
N GLU A 39 35.49 18.12 -22.66
CA GLU A 39 34.39 18.59 -21.83
C GLU A 39 33.30 19.23 -22.70
N GLY A 40 32.04 19.02 -22.33
CA GLY A 40 30.93 19.69 -22.96
C GLY A 40 29.64 19.59 -22.16
N GLN A 41 28.56 20.04 -22.78
CA GLN A 41 27.24 20.03 -22.15
C GLN A 41 26.11 19.79 -23.14
N PHE A 42 25.00 19.28 -22.62
CA PHE A 42 23.71 19.17 -23.31
C PHE A 42 22.70 20.08 -22.62
N CYS A 43 22.25 21.14 -23.29
CA CYS A 43 21.35 22.14 -22.71
C CYS A 43 19.94 22.02 -23.32
N PHE A 44 18.99 21.60 -22.50
CA PHE A 44 17.58 21.45 -22.80
C PHE A 44 16.79 22.68 -22.34
N GLN A 45 15.62 22.90 -22.93
CA GLN A 45 14.72 24.00 -22.53
C GLN A 45 13.47 23.42 -21.89
N LEU A 46 13.38 23.49 -20.55
CA LEU A 46 12.24 22.97 -19.81
C LEU A 46 11.06 23.93 -19.93
N ALA A 47 9.96 23.47 -20.53
CA ALA A 47 8.70 24.20 -20.60
C ALA A 47 7.89 24.11 -19.29
N GLN A 48 8.18 23.11 -18.47
CA GLN A 48 7.56 22.83 -17.18
C GLN A 48 8.61 22.27 -16.22
N PRO A 49 8.41 22.38 -14.89
CA PRO A 49 9.32 21.78 -13.93
C PRO A 49 9.38 20.26 -14.09
N ILE A 50 10.57 19.67 -13.94
CA ILE A 50 10.75 18.21 -13.92
C ILE A 50 11.30 17.75 -12.56
N LEU A 51 10.78 16.65 -12.04
CA LEU A 51 11.21 15.99 -10.80
C LEU A 51 12.13 14.79 -11.07
N ALA A 52 12.01 14.19 -12.25
CA ALA A 52 12.74 13.00 -12.64
C ALA A 52 13.08 13.03 -14.13
N PHE A 53 14.26 12.52 -14.49
CA PHE A 53 14.67 12.47 -15.89
C PHE A 53 15.58 11.27 -16.20
N GLU A 54 15.59 10.89 -17.46
CA GLU A 54 16.66 10.13 -18.10
C GLU A 54 17.23 10.98 -19.24
N VAL A 55 18.56 11.09 -19.34
CA VAL A 55 19.24 11.64 -20.51
C VAL A 55 19.99 10.52 -21.22
N VAL A 56 19.50 10.17 -22.40
CA VAL A 56 20.16 9.21 -23.30
C VAL A 56 21.13 9.96 -24.18
N ILE A 57 22.43 9.76 -23.96
CA ILE A 57 23.51 10.43 -24.68
C ILE A 57 24.07 9.46 -25.72
N LYS A 58 24.16 9.91 -26.96
CA LYS A 58 24.74 9.16 -28.08
C LYS A 58 25.90 9.94 -28.68
N PHE A 59 27.09 9.38 -28.64
CA PHE A 59 28.30 9.92 -29.24
C PHE A 59 28.56 9.29 -30.61
N ASN A 60 29.20 10.05 -31.51
CA ASN A 60 29.72 9.54 -32.79
C ASN A 60 30.92 8.59 -32.63
N VAL A 61 31.62 8.66 -31.50
CA VAL A 61 32.82 7.88 -31.16
C VAL A 61 32.65 7.19 -29.81
N GLY A 62 33.36 6.08 -29.59
CA GLY A 62 33.35 5.40 -28.30
C GLY A 62 34.04 6.23 -27.22
N ILE A 63 33.38 6.40 -26.07
CA ILE A 63 33.93 7.13 -24.93
C ILE A 63 34.34 6.14 -23.85
N LYS A 64 35.57 6.23 -23.35
CA LYS A 64 36.13 5.30 -22.36
C LYS A 64 35.51 5.46 -20.98
N ASN A 65 35.30 6.72 -20.58
CA ASN A 65 34.65 7.08 -19.33
C ASN A 65 33.95 8.43 -19.51
N VAL A 66 32.76 8.58 -18.94
CA VAL A 66 32.02 9.84 -18.90
C VAL A 66 31.74 10.21 -17.46
N LYS A 67 32.19 11.38 -17.05
CA LYS A 67 31.89 12.02 -15.76
C LYS A 67 30.69 12.95 -15.96
N ASN A 68 29.87 13.05 -14.92
CA ASN A 68 28.79 14.02 -14.84
C ASN A 68 28.69 14.52 -13.38
N TRP A 69 27.92 15.58 -13.15
CA TRP A 69 27.75 16.18 -11.82
C TRP A 69 26.28 16.33 -11.42
N LEU A 70 25.40 15.52 -12.01
CA LEU A 70 23.95 15.72 -11.91
C LEU A 70 23.19 14.42 -11.61
N GLY A 71 23.73 13.27 -11.97
CA GLY A 71 23.00 12.01 -11.98
C GLY A 71 23.89 10.76 -11.87
N THR A 72 23.22 9.61 -11.90
CA THR A 72 23.86 8.30 -11.84
C THR A 72 23.80 7.65 -13.23
N TRP A 73 24.89 7.02 -13.66
CA TRP A 73 24.90 6.24 -14.91
C TRP A 73 24.22 4.89 -14.69
N LEU A 74 23.27 4.51 -15.55
CA LEU A 74 22.63 3.19 -15.53
C LEU A 74 23.53 2.08 -16.08
N GLU A 75 24.34 2.42 -17.08
CA GLU A 75 25.23 1.51 -17.78
C GLU A 75 26.59 2.19 -17.97
N ASN A 76 27.69 1.44 -17.80
CA ASN A 76 29.06 1.99 -17.86
C ASN A 76 30.04 1.08 -18.61
N GLU A 77 29.70 0.69 -19.84
CA GLU A 77 30.64 -0.07 -20.66
C GLU A 77 31.73 0.83 -21.24
N PRO A 78 33.03 0.52 -21.02
CA PRO A 78 34.12 1.27 -21.63
C PRO A 78 34.02 1.29 -23.15
N CYS A 79 34.26 2.46 -23.75
CA CYS A 79 34.15 2.69 -25.20
C CYS A 79 32.73 2.58 -25.77
N SER A 80 31.69 2.64 -24.93
CA SER A 80 30.31 2.76 -25.41
C SER A 80 30.09 4.09 -26.14
N GLN A 81 29.26 4.04 -27.18
CA GLN A 81 28.71 5.20 -27.87
C GLN A 81 27.40 5.68 -27.23
N GLU A 82 26.74 4.86 -26.42
CA GLU A 82 25.47 5.20 -25.73
C GLU A 82 25.68 5.22 -24.21
N TRP A 83 25.23 6.29 -23.56
CA TRP A 83 25.34 6.51 -22.13
C TRP A 83 23.99 6.97 -21.58
N ARG A 84 23.53 6.38 -20.49
CA ARG A 84 22.23 6.68 -19.89
C ARG A 84 22.39 7.28 -18.51
N LEU A 85 22.13 8.58 -18.41
CA LEU A 85 22.16 9.31 -17.16
C LEU A 85 20.76 9.38 -16.57
N VAL A 86 20.57 8.93 -15.35
CA VAL A 86 19.31 9.15 -14.61
C VAL A 86 19.53 10.10 -13.45
N ASN A 87 18.44 10.72 -13.00
CA ASN A 87 18.45 11.57 -11.81
C ASN A 87 19.14 10.86 -10.61
N SER A 88 19.92 11.61 -9.83
CA SER A 88 20.49 11.15 -8.55
C SER A 88 19.72 11.72 -7.36
N ASP A 89 19.71 10.99 -6.24
CA ASP A 89 18.83 11.24 -5.09
C ASP A 89 19.00 12.65 -4.46
N ILE A 90 20.14 13.29 -4.70
CA ILE A 90 20.54 14.60 -4.16
C ILE A 90 20.03 15.81 -4.97
N HIS A 91 19.58 15.62 -6.22
CA HIS A 91 19.07 16.72 -7.05
C HIS A 91 17.54 16.66 -7.14
N GLY A 92 16.89 17.75 -6.70
CA GLY A 92 15.44 17.86 -6.54
C GLY A 92 14.73 18.36 -7.80
N LEU A 93 13.69 19.19 -7.60
CA LEU A 93 12.93 19.83 -8.68
C LEU A 93 13.84 20.71 -9.57
N HIS A 94 13.80 20.49 -10.87
CA HIS A 94 14.42 21.38 -11.86
C HIS A 94 13.36 22.34 -12.41
N SER A 95 13.55 23.64 -12.17
CA SER A 95 12.62 24.69 -12.56
C SER A 95 12.54 24.88 -14.08
N VAL A 96 11.44 25.49 -14.54
CA VAL A 96 11.27 26.00 -15.91
C VAL A 96 12.47 26.86 -16.29
N GLY A 97 13.01 26.65 -17.50
CA GLY A 97 14.19 27.37 -17.99
C GLY A 97 15.22 26.46 -18.63
N GLN A 98 16.45 26.95 -18.71
CA GLN A 98 17.56 26.20 -19.29
C GLN A 98 18.07 25.15 -18.30
N PHE A 99 18.13 23.90 -18.74
CA PHE A 99 18.62 22.77 -17.98
C PHE A 99 19.79 22.13 -18.71
N CYS A 100 21.01 22.24 -18.17
CA CYS A 100 22.23 21.76 -18.80
C CYS A 100 22.84 20.59 -18.03
N VAL A 101 23.13 19.50 -18.76
CA VAL A 101 23.91 18.37 -18.26
C VAL A 101 25.35 18.53 -18.71
N ARG A 102 26.24 18.86 -17.77
CA ARG A 102 27.68 18.94 -18.02
C ARG A 102 28.29 17.54 -17.96
N VAL A 103 29.12 17.22 -18.93
CA VAL A 103 29.83 15.95 -19.05
C VAL A 103 31.29 16.18 -19.43
N ALA A 104 32.16 15.31 -18.95
CA ALA A 104 33.57 15.27 -19.35
C ALA A 104 33.99 13.82 -19.56
N GLY A 105 34.92 13.55 -20.45
CA GLY A 105 35.34 12.18 -20.67
C GLY A 105 36.65 12.06 -21.44
N THR A 106 37.06 10.80 -21.60
CA THR A 106 38.22 10.42 -22.42
C THR A 106 37.74 9.56 -23.59
N MET A 107 38.06 9.93 -24.82
CA MET A 107 37.74 9.19 -26.03
C MET A 107 38.58 7.91 -26.16
N CYS A 108 38.06 6.90 -26.83
CA CYS A 108 38.83 5.68 -27.13
C CYS A 108 39.76 5.85 -28.34
N ASP A 109 39.45 6.81 -29.21
CA ASP A 109 40.25 7.22 -30.38
C ASP A 109 40.45 8.74 -30.39
N THR A 110 41.22 9.27 -31.34
CA THR A 110 41.61 10.70 -31.41
C THR A 110 40.64 11.58 -32.23
N ALA A 111 39.45 11.09 -32.55
CA ALA A 111 38.46 11.84 -33.32
C ALA A 111 37.54 12.62 -32.39
N ASP A 112 37.37 13.92 -32.65
CA ASP A 112 36.59 14.82 -31.81
C ASP A 112 35.17 14.28 -31.52
N PRO A 113 34.69 14.37 -30.26
CA PRO A 113 33.40 13.82 -29.91
C PRO A 113 32.30 14.78 -30.35
N SER A 114 31.34 14.27 -31.08
CA SER A 114 30.05 14.91 -31.32
C SER A 114 28.94 13.97 -30.89
N GLY A 115 27.75 14.48 -30.65
CA GLY A 115 26.67 13.63 -30.18
C GLY A 115 25.40 14.39 -29.89
N THR A 116 24.42 13.62 -29.43
CA THR A 116 23.10 14.13 -29.05
C THR A 116 22.74 13.63 -27.67
N GLY A 117 22.21 14.51 -26.83
CA GLY A 117 21.55 14.18 -25.58
C GLY A 117 20.04 14.21 -25.80
N THR A 118 19.35 13.15 -25.41
CA THR A 118 17.89 13.06 -25.46
C THR A 118 17.36 13.08 -24.04
N LEU A 119 16.72 14.19 -23.65
CA LEU A 119 16.03 14.29 -22.37
C LEU A 119 14.67 13.61 -22.48
N VAL A 120 14.46 12.64 -21.60
CA VAL A 120 13.18 12.00 -21.32
C VAL A 120 12.71 12.52 -19.97
N ASP A 121 11.65 13.32 -19.98
CA ASP A 121 10.95 13.72 -18.76
C ASP A 121 10.26 12.49 -18.15
N LEU A 122 10.72 12.07 -16.97
CA LEU A 122 10.13 10.96 -16.22
C LEU A 122 9.17 11.44 -15.13
N THR A 123 8.93 12.75 -15.04
CA THR A 123 8.02 13.38 -14.07
C THR A 123 6.57 12.98 -14.33
N GLY A 124 6.22 12.76 -15.60
CA GLY A 124 4.95 12.17 -16.01
C GLY A 124 5.15 10.77 -16.58
N ASP A 125 4.34 9.81 -16.14
CA ASP A 125 4.17 8.58 -16.91
C ASP A 125 3.33 8.92 -18.15
N SER A 126 3.70 8.43 -19.34
CA SER A 126 3.09 8.74 -20.64
C SER A 126 2.34 7.57 -21.29
N GLN A 127 2.20 6.43 -20.61
CA GLN A 127 1.30 5.34 -21.05
C GLN A 127 -0.17 5.76 -21.02
N LEU A 128 -0.66 6.37 -22.10
CA LEU A 128 -2.09 6.62 -22.29
C LEU A 128 -2.80 5.29 -22.53
N LEU A 129 -3.42 4.73 -21.49
CA LEU A 129 -4.45 3.73 -21.66
C LEU A 129 -5.76 4.45 -22.00
N LYS A 130 -6.51 3.95 -23.00
CA LYS A 130 -7.82 4.51 -23.32
C LYS A 130 -8.70 4.44 -22.06
N PRO A 131 -9.34 5.55 -21.64
CA PRO A 131 -10.32 5.53 -20.56
C PRO A 131 -11.44 4.52 -20.86
N CYS A 132 -12.07 3.95 -19.82
CA CYS A 132 -13.29 3.17 -20.02
C CYS A 132 -14.31 4.01 -20.77
N GLU A 133 -14.90 3.45 -21.84
CA GLU A 133 -16.01 4.06 -22.59
C GLU A 133 -17.29 4.23 -21.74
N CYS A 134 -17.23 3.86 -20.46
CA CYS A 134 -18.34 3.83 -19.52
C CYS A 134 -18.44 5.06 -18.58
N LEU A 135 -17.54 6.06 -18.68
CA LEU A 135 -17.59 7.22 -17.79
C LEU A 135 -18.52 8.35 -18.33
N PRO A 136 -19.39 8.94 -17.49
CA PRO A 136 -20.25 10.06 -17.90
C PRO A 136 -19.42 11.27 -18.37
N ALA A 137 -19.98 12.06 -19.29
CA ALA A 137 -19.39 13.31 -19.73
C ALA A 137 -19.18 14.26 -18.53
N GLY A 138 -17.93 14.65 -18.27
CA GLY A 138 -17.55 15.51 -17.14
C GLY A 138 -16.77 14.81 -16.01
N ALA A 139 -16.58 13.49 -16.06
CA ALA A 139 -15.65 12.80 -15.17
C ALA A 139 -14.20 13.19 -15.50
N GLN A 140 -13.39 13.47 -14.48
CA GLN A 140 -11.96 13.79 -14.63
C GLN A 140 -11.27 12.67 -15.41
N GLN A 141 -10.74 13.00 -16.60
CA GLN A 141 -9.98 12.05 -17.41
C GLN A 141 -8.61 11.84 -16.77
N THR A 142 -8.53 10.82 -15.92
CA THR A 142 -7.25 10.38 -15.37
C THR A 142 -6.55 9.49 -16.38
N LYS A 143 -5.21 9.57 -16.41
CA LYS A 143 -4.38 8.75 -17.30
C LYS A 143 -4.59 7.23 -17.11
N TYR A 144 -4.97 6.82 -15.91
CA TYR A 144 -5.26 5.43 -15.56
C TYR A 144 -6.76 5.22 -15.39
N ASN A 145 -7.23 4.04 -15.81
CA ASN A 145 -8.59 3.61 -15.56
C ASN A 145 -8.72 3.07 -14.13
N TYR A 146 -8.93 3.95 -13.15
CA TYR A 146 -9.02 3.56 -11.74
C TYR A 146 -10.21 2.64 -11.45
N ALA A 147 -11.29 2.71 -12.23
CA ALA A 147 -12.40 1.77 -12.10
C ALA A 147 -11.99 0.33 -12.47
N GLU A 148 -11.18 0.16 -13.51
CA GLU A 148 -10.61 -1.14 -13.90
C GLU A 148 -9.57 -1.62 -12.88
N VAL A 149 -8.72 -0.73 -12.35
CA VAL A 149 -7.77 -1.07 -11.29
C VAL A 149 -8.51 -1.54 -10.03
N LEU A 150 -9.59 -0.84 -9.65
CA LEU A 150 -10.46 -1.21 -8.53
C LEU A 150 -11.10 -2.59 -8.75
N GLN A 151 -11.66 -2.84 -9.94
CA GLN A 151 -12.19 -4.15 -10.31
C GLN A 151 -11.13 -5.25 -10.18
N LYS A 152 -9.93 -5.03 -10.71
CA LYS A 152 -8.82 -6.00 -10.63
C LYS A 152 -8.34 -6.23 -9.21
N SER A 153 -8.34 -5.20 -8.37
CA SER A 153 -8.03 -5.32 -6.94
C SER A 153 -9.04 -6.22 -6.22
N ILE A 154 -10.33 -6.09 -6.52
CA ILE A 154 -11.37 -6.99 -5.96
C ILE A 154 -11.19 -8.43 -6.48
N LEU A 155 -10.90 -8.60 -7.77
CA LEU A 155 -10.61 -9.92 -8.36
C LEU A 155 -9.36 -10.57 -7.73
N PHE A 156 -8.38 -9.79 -7.28
CA PHE A 156 -7.24 -10.32 -6.53
C PHE A 156 -7.71 -10.99 -5.22
N TYR A 157 -8.58 -10.35 -4.44
CA TYR A 157 -9.12 -10.98 -3.22
C TYR A 157 -9.99 -12.22 -3.53
N GLU A 158 -10.72 -12.23 -4.64
CA GLU A 158 -11.42 -13.45 -5.10
C GLU A 158 -10.43 -14.58 -5.41
N ALA A 159 -9.29 -14.24 -6.02
CA ALA A 159 -8.22 -15.18 -6.33
C ALA A 159 -7.49 -15.70 -5.08
N GLN A 160 -7.67 -15.06 -3.92
CA GLN A 160 -7.13 -15.51 -2.63
C GLN A 160 -8.12 -16.35 -1.80
N ARG A 161 -9.37 -16.53 -2.23
CA ARG A 161 -10.39 -17.27 -1.44
C ARG A 161 -9.98 -18.70 -1.14
N SER A 162 -9.93 -19.08 0.13
CA SER A 162 -9.81 -20.47 0.60
C SER A 162 -11.20 -21.06 0.87
N GLY A 163 -11.33 -22.39 0.90
CA GLY A 163 -12.60 -23.08 1.16
C GLY A 163 -13.36 -23.45 -0.11
N LYS A 164 -14.67 -23.68 0.06
CA LYS A 164 -15.59 -23.99 -1.04
C LYS A 164 -15.98 -22.70 -1.76
N LEU A 165 -15.64 -22.58 -3.04
CA LEU A 165 -15.91 -21.40 -3.84
C LEU A 165 -17.41 -21.33 -4.22
N PRO A 166 -17.98 -20.12 -4.32
CA PRO A 166 -19.38 -19.98 -4.72
C PRO A 166 -19.53 -20.30 -6.21
N ALA A 167 -20.74 -20.70 -6.62
CA ALA A 167 -21.05 -20.92 -8.04
C ALA A 167 -20.87 -19.65 -8.90
N SER A 168 -20.87 -18.47 -8.27
CA SER A 168 -20.62 -17.16 -8.88
C SER A 168 -19.14 -16.77 -8.99
N ASN A 169 -18.20 -17.66 -8.62
CA ASN A 169 -16.76 -17.38 -8.67
C ASN A 169 -16.32 -16.91 -10.07
N ARG A 170 -15.65 -15.76 -10.13
CA ARG A 170 -15.19 -15.14 -11.39
C ARG A 170 -13.76 -15.52 -11.79
N ILE A 171 -13.05 -16.24 -10.92
CA ILE A 171 -11.66 -16.65 -11.14
C ILE A 171 -11.63 -18.09 -11.67
N PRO A 172 -11.58 -18.31 -13.00
CA PRO A 172 -11.85 -19.62 -13.62
C PRO A 172 -10.79 -20.69 -13.33
N TRP A 173 -9.60 -20.28 -12.88
CA TRP A 173 -8.49 -21.17 -12.58
C TRP A 173 -8.39 -21.53 -11.10
N ARG A 174 -9.24 -20.96 -10.23
CA ARG A 174 -9.35 -21.31 -8.81
C ARG A 174 -10.45 -22.35 -8.60
N GLY A 175 -10.17 -23.35 -7.77
CA GLY A 175 -11.14 -24.36 -7.35
C GLY A 175 -11.30 -24.45 -5.84
N ASP A 176 -12.21 -25.32 -5.41
CA ASP A 176 -12.42 -25.66 -4.00
C ASP A 176 -11.12 -26.18 -3.37
N SER A 177 -10.77 -25.64 -2.22
CA SER A 177 -9.52 -25.97 -1.52
C SER A 177 -9.69 -25.88 -0.01
N ALA A 178 -8.74 -26.42 0.76
CA ALA A 178 -8.73 -26.37 2.23
C ALA A 178 -10.04 -26.86 2.91
N LEU A 179 -10.80 -27.75 2.26
CA LEU A 179 -12.12 -28.20 2.74
C LEU A 179 -12.09 -29.00 4.05
N GLN A 180 -10.90 -29.22 4.60
CA GLN A 180 -10.64 -29.98 5.81
C GLN A 180 -10.05 -29.12 6.94
N ASP A 181 -9.89 -27.81 6.72
CA ASP A 181 -9.49 -26.85 7.74
C ASP A 181 -10.46 -26.92 8.92
N ARG A 182 -9.94 -27.24 10.10
CA ARG A 182 -10.74 -27.46 11.31
C ARG A 182 -9.96 -27.12 12.58
N GLY A 183 -10.69 -26.74 13.62
CA GLY A 183 -10.13 -26.55 14.96
C GLY A 183 -9.82 -27.86 15.68
N ASP A 184 -9.22 -27.75 16.87
CA ASP A 184 -8.81 -28.85 17.74
C ASP A 184 -9.96 -29.78 18.12
N LYS A 185 -11.20 -29.26 18.20
CA LYS A 185 -12.41 -30.04 18.55
C LYS A 185 -13.30 -30.28 17.33
N GLY A 186 -12.79 -30.04 16.12
CA GLY A 186 -13.51 -30.26 14.87
C GLY A 186 -14.40 -29.09 14.43
N GLU A 187 -14.21 -27.90 15.00
CA GLU A 187 -14.86 -26.67 14.55
C GLU A 187 -14.55 -26.44 13.06
N ASP A 188 -15.53 -26.04 12.26
CA ASP A 188 -15.31 -25.73 10.84
C ASP A 188 -14.48 -24.45 10.73
N LEU A 189 -13.29 -24.53 10.15
CA LEU A 189 -12.44 -23.37 9.88
C LEU A 189 -12.25 -23.14 8.37
N THR A 190 -13.11 -23.70 7.51
CA THR A 190 -13.06 -23.45 6.06
C THR A 190 -13.48 -22.02 5.70
N GLY A 191 -12.92 -21.47 4.61
CA GLY A 191 -13.16 -20.09 4.19
C GLY A 191 -11.94 -19.20 4.43
N GLY A 192 -12.15 -17.88 4.37
CA GLY A 192 -11.09 -16.87 4.54
C GLY A 192 -10.21 -16.72 3.29
N TRP A 193 -9.16 -15.93 3.41
CA TRP A 193 -8.17 -15.74 2.34
C TRP A 193 -6.86 -16.44 2.65
N TYR A 194 -6.20 -16.94 1.60
CA TYR A 194 -4.77 -17.20 1.68
C TYR A 194 -4.01 -15.87 1.71
N ASP A 195 -2.93 -15.84 2.48
CA ASP A 195 -2.25 -14.60 2.83
C ASP A 195 -1.56 -13.92 1.65
N ALA A 196 -0.66 -14.63 0.96
CA ALA A 196 0.15 -14.07 -0.12
C ALA A 196 0.22 -15.01 -1.34
N GLY A 197 1.42 -15.47 -1.69
CA GLY A 197 1.63 -16.52 -2.70
C GLY A 197 1.63 -17.94 -2.12
N ASP A 198 1.48 -18.05 -0.80
CA ASP A 198 1.35 -19.28 -0.05
C ASP A 198 -0.13 -19.65 0.16
N ASN A 199 -0.37 -20.74 0.88
CA ASN A 199 -1.72 -21.18 1.21
C ASN A 199 -1.99 -21.10 2.72
N VAL A 200 -1.17 -20.41 3.53
CA VAL A 200 -1.47 -20.19 4.94
C VAL A 200 -2.56 -19.13 5.10
N LYS A 201 -3.41 -19.30 6.11
CA LYS A 201 -4.37 -18.28 6.55
C LYS A 201 -3.82 -17.61 7.79
N PHE A 202 -3.14 -16.48 7.64
CA PHE A 202 -2.69 -15.66 8.76
C PHE A 202 -3.76 -14.61 9.09
N ASN A 203 -4.40 -14.72 10.25
CA ASN A 203 -5.57 -13.87 10.52
C ASN A 203 -5.20 -12.43 10.86
N PHE A 204 -4.00 -12.15 11.37
CA PHE A 204 -3.61 -10.77 11.68
C PHE A 204 -3.58 -9.85 10.44
N PRO A 205 -2.81 -10.15 9.38
CA PRO A 205 -2.89 -9.40 8.12
C PRO A 205 -4.22 -9.54 7.37
N MET A 206 -4.93 -10.67 7.51
CA MET A 206 -6.25 -10.85 6.91
C MET A 206 -7.30 -9.93 7.55
N ALA A 207 -7.29 -9.80 8.88
CA ALA A 207 -8.17 -8.92 9.64
C ALA A 207 -7.88 -7.47 9.28
N PHE A 208 -6.61 -7.05 9.26
CA PHE A 208 -6.21 -5.73 8.79
C PHE A 208 -6.73 -5.43 7.38
N SER A 209 -6.50 -6.35 6.44
CA SER A 209 -6.98 -6.20 5.06
C SER A 209 -8.51 -6.06 5.01
N THR A 210 -9.22 -6.83 5.82
CA THR A 210 -10.68 -6.76 5.94
C THR A 210 -11.13 -5.40 6.49
N THR A 211 -10.50 -4.92 7.57
CA THR A 211 -10.80 -3.60 8.15
C THR A 211 -10.59 -2.49 7.12
N MET A 212 -9.49 -2.52 6.37
CA MET A 212 -9.18 -1.51 5.36
C MET A 212 -10.16 -1.51 4.19
N LEU A 213 -10.53 -2.69 3.72
CA LEU A 213 -11.52 -2.85 2.65
C LEU A 213 -12.91 -2.39 3.09
N CYS A 214 -13.33 -2.74 4.31
CA CYS A 214 -14.57 -2.24 4.90
C CYS A 214 -14.52 -0.71 5.07
N TRP A 215 -13.42 -0.16 5.57
CA TRP A 215 -13.27 1.28 5.75
C TRP A 215 -13.35 2.02 4.41
N SER A 216 -12.64 1.53 3.39
CA SER A 216 -12.73 2.07 2.02
C SER A 216 -14.17 2.06 1.49
N LEU A 217 -14.92 0.99 1.72
CA LEU A 217 -16.32 0.91 1.30
C LEU A 217 -17.21 1.91 2.06
N LEU A 218 -16.95 2.15 3.35
CA LEU A 218 -17.70 3.14 4.14
C LEU A 218 -17.46 4.56 3.66
N GLU A 219 -16.20 4.92 3.38
CA GLU A 219 -15.83 6.28 2.96
C GLU A 219 -16.18 6.56 1.49
N PHE A 220 -16.02 5.58 0.60
CA PHE A 220 -16.07 5.78 -0.86
C PHE A 220 -17.13 4.93 -1.55
N LYS A 221 -18.25 4.65 -0.87
CA LYS A 221 -19.33 3.79 -1.39
C LYS A 221 -19.81 4.19 -2.79
N ASP A 222 -19.94 5.50 -3.04
CA ASP A 222 -20.41 6.03 -4.31
C ASP A 222 -19.41 5.74 -5.46
N ALA A 223 -18.11 5.68 -5.17
CA ALA A 223 -17.09 5.30 -6.14
C ALA A 223 -17.24 3.82 -6.55
N TYR A 224 -17.51 2.92 -5.59
CA TYR A 224 -17.80 1.52 -5.89
C TYR A 224 -19.10 1.36 -6.70
N GLU A 225 -20.13 2.15 -6.41
CA GLU A 225 -21.38 2.18 -7.17
C GLU A 225 -21.14 2.63 -8.62
N LYS A 226 -20.46 3.76 -8.81
CA LYS A 226 -20.13 4.30 -10.14
C LYS A 226 -19.24 3.37 -10.96
N ALA A 227 -18.33 2.65 -10.32
CA ALA A 227 -17.47 1.65 -10.97
C ALA A 227 -18.19 0.31 -11.24
N GLY A 228 -19.45 0.14 -10.81
CA GLY A 228 -20.17 -1.13 -10.91
C GLY A 228 -19.53 -2.25 -10.09
N GLN A 229 -18.80 -1.89 -9.03
CA GLN A 229 -18.05 -2.83 -8.18
C GLN A 229 -18.65 -3.01 -6.78
N LEU A 230 -19.73 -2.30 -6.44
CA LEU A 230 -20.30 -2.31 -5.08
C LEU A 230 -20.64 -3.71 -4.55
N ASP A 231 -21.40 -4.51 -5.31
CA ASP A 231 -21.79 -5.85 -4.83
C ASP A 231 -20.62 -6.82 -4.76
N TYR A 232 -19.64 -6.71 -5.67
CA TYR A 232 -18.40 -7.49 -5.59
C TYR A 232 -17.55 -7.09 -4.39
N MET A 233 -17.56 -5.80 -4.03
CA MET A 233 -16.88 -5.32 -2.84
C MET A 233 -17.52 -5.88 -1.57
N TYR A 234 -18.86 -5.87 -1.49
CA TYR A 234 -19.59 -6.52 -0.40
C TYR A 234 -19.30 -8.02 -0.32
N ASP A 235 -19.31 -8.73 -1.45
CA ASP A 235 -18.97 -10.17 -1.50
C ASP A 235 -17.51 -10.42 -1.08
N SER A 236 -16.59 -9.53 -1.46
CA SER A 236 -15.18 -9.60 -1.07
C SER A 236 -15.03 -9.51 0.44
N ILE A 237 -15.56 -8.46 1.09
CA ILE A 237 -15.42 -8.28 2.55
C ILE A 237 -16.23 -9.30 3.37
N ARG A 238 -17.34 -9.81 2.84
CA ARG A 238 -18.14 -10.84 3.52
C ARG A 238 -17.34 -12.12 3.75
N TRP A 239 -16.50 -12.48 2.78
CA TRP A 239 -15.72 -13.72 2.77
C TRP A 239 -14.84 -13.94 4.02
N PRO A 240 -13.92 -13.01 4.39
CA PRO A 240 -13.14 -13.14 5.62
C PRO A 240 -14.01 -12.95 6.87
N LEU A 241 -15.05 -12.12 6.84
CA LEU A 241 -15.93 -11.87 8.00
C LEU A 241 -16.71 -13.13 8.41
N GLU A 242 -17.24 -13.89 7.45
CA GLU A 242 -17.86 -15.20 7.73
C GLU A 242 -16.84 -16.20 8.29
N TYR A 243 -15.61 -16.17 7.81
CA TYR A 243 -14.52 -16.99 8.35
C TYR A 243 -14.14 -16.59 9.78
N PHE A 244 -14.05 -15.30 10.09
CA PHE A 244 -13.73 -14.85 11.45
C PHE A 244 -14.83 -15.22 12.46
N ILE A 245 -16.11 -15.24 12.05
CA ILE A 245 -17.20 -15.77 12.89
C ILE A 245 -16.93 -17.23 13.26
N LYS A 246 -16.46 -18.05 12.31
CA LYS A 246 -16.12 -19.46 12.56
C LYS A 246 -14.90 -19.61 13.48
N CYS A 247 -13.89 -18.76 13.30
CA CYS A 247 -12.67 -18.76 14.11
C CYS A 247 -12.89 -18.37 15.57
N HIS A 248 -13.89 -17.52 15.85
CA HIS A 248 -14.23 -17.10 17.20
C HIS A 248 -15.16 -18.14 17.87
N THR A 249 -14.55 -19.17 18.47
CA THR A 249 -15.23 -20.36 18.99
C THR A 249 -15.74 -20.20 20.42
N GLY A 250 -15.31 -19.15 21.12
CA GLY A 250 -15.85 -18.76 22.43
C GLY A 250 -15.39 -17.35 22.83
N PRO A 251 -15.97 -16.75 23.88
CA PRO A 251 -15.76 -15.33 24.20
C PRO A 251 -14.30 -14.90 24.37
N ASN A 252 -13.43 -15.82 24.80
CA ASN A 252 -11.99 -15.63 24.96
C ASN A 252 -11.20 -16.73 24.23
N GLU A 253 -11.68 -17.20 23.07
CA GLU A 253 -11.02 -18.22 22.23
C GLU A 253 -11.17 -17.85 20.75
N LEU A 254 -10.04 -17.64 20.06
CA LEU A 254 -10.00 -17.23 18.65
C LEU A 254 -8.92 -18.03 17.91
N TYR A 255 -9.31 -18.77 16.87
CA TYR A 255 -8.35 -19.30 15.89
C TYR A 255 -7.78 -18.16 15.07
N VAL A 256 -6.45 -18.09 14.99
CA VAL A 256 -5.70 -16.98 14.37
C VAL A 256 -4.83 -17.43 13.21
N GLN A 257 -4.70 -18.75 13.02
CA GLN A 257 -3.95 -19.30 11.91
C GLN A 257 -4.43 -20.70 11.52
N VAL A 258 -4.46 -20.97 10.21
CA VAL A 258 -4.61 -22.34 9.69
C VAL A 258 -3.55 -22.63 8.63
N GLY A 259 -2.82 -23.72 8.80
CA GLY A 259 -1.58 -24.05 8.08
C GLY A 259 -0.35 -23.66 8.89
N SER A 260 0.70 -24.48 8.86
CA SER A 260 2.03 -24.11 9.37
C SER A 260 2.80 -23.46 8.23
N GLY A 261 3.42 -22.30 8.49
CA GLY A 261 4.17 -21.61 7.44
C GLY A 261 5.33 -22.43 6.89
N GLU A 262 6.08 -23.13 7.76
CA GLU A 262 7.21 -23.97 7.31
C GLU A 262 6.74 -25.09 6.37
N LEU A 263 5.68 -25.83 6.75
CA LEU A 263 5.19 -26.95 5.95
C LEU A 263 4.51 -26.50 4.65
N ASP A 264 3.82 -25.37 4.69
CA ASP A 264 3.15 -24.81 3.51
C ASP A 264 4.18 -24.28 2.50
N HIS A 265 5.16 -23.51 2.97
CA HIS A 265 6.18 -22.88 2.12
C HIS A 265 7.21 -23.88 1.58
N ALA A 266 7.32 -25.06 2.18
CA ALA A 266 8.16 -26.15 1.67
C ALA A 266 7.62 -26.78 0.37
N VAL A 267 6.40 -26.44 -0.06
CA VAL A 267 5.75 -27.04 -1.24
C VAL A 267 5.18 -25.99 -2.18
N TRP A 268 5.67 -25.96 -3.42
CA TRP A 268 5.06 -25.17 -4.49
C TRP A 268 3.91 -25.93 -5.15
N THR A 269 2.68 -25.65 -4.76
CA THR A 269 1.48 -26.33 -5.28
C THR A 269 0.28 -25.39 -5.38
N SER A 270 -0.68 -25.74 -6.24
CA SER A 270 -1.99 -25.10 -6.21
C SER A 270 -2.75 -25.47 -4.92
N PRO A 271 -3.57 -24.58 -4.36
CA PRO A 271 -4.31 -24.83 -3.11
C PRO A 271 -5.24 -26.04 -3.18
N GLU A 272 -5.72 -26.41 -4.35
CA GLU A 272 -6.60 -27.57 -4.56
C GLU A 272 -5.86 -28.90 -4.39
N ARG A 273 -4.52 -28.88 -4.41
CA ARG A 273 -3.66 -30.08 -4.35
C ARG A 273 -2.77 -30.12 -3.10
N MET A 274 -2.90 -29.14 -2.21
CA MET A 274 -2.11 -29.07 -0.98
C MET A 274 -2.47 -30.21 -0.01
N ASN A 275 -1.58 -30.46 0.96
CA ASN A 275 -1.84 -31.43 2.01
C ASN A 275 -3.14 -31.04 2.77
N PRO A 276 -4.14 -31.92 2.86
CA PRO A 276 -5.39 -31.60 3.56
C PRO A 276 -5.21 -31.49 5.08
N LYS A 277 -4.13 -32.03 5.65
CA LYS A 277 -3.81 -31.89 7.08
C LYS A 277 -3.05 -30.58 7.32
N ARG A 278 -3.79 -29.57 7.75
CA ARG A 278 -3.28 -28.24 8.06
C ARG A 278 -3.55 -27.94 9.53
N PRO A 279 -2.52 -27.71 10.37
CA PRO A 279 -2.73 -27.42 11.78
C PRO A 279 -3.48 -26.09 11.94
N ALA A 280 -4.32 -25.99 12.95
CA ALA A 280 -4.98 -24.75 13.33
C ALA A 280 -4.40 -24.26 14.67
N TYR A 281 -4.19 -22.96 14.78
CA TYR A 281 -3.64 -22.33 15.97
C TYR A 281 -4.59 -21.28 16.49
N LYS A 282 -4.69 -21.17 17.81
CA LYS A 282 -5.60 -20.26 18.49
C LYS A 282 -4.89 -19.52 19.61
N ILE A 283 -5.48 -18.39 19.96
CA ILE A 283 -5.23 -17.67 21.21
C ILE A 283 -6.41 -17.91 22.17
N ASP A 284 -6.12 -17.83 23.46
CA ASP A 284 -7.10 -17.96 24.52
C ASP A 284 -6.71 -17.11 25.75
N ALA A 285 -7.49 -17.20 26.82
CA ALA A 285 -7.23 -16.46 28.06
C ALA A 285 -5.85 -16.74 28.72
N LEU A 286 -5.25 -17.92 28.46
CA LEU A 286 -3.94 -18.32 28.97
C LEU A 286 -2.82 -18.02 27.97
N HIS A 287 -3.15 -18.00 26.68
CA HIS A 287 -2.25 -17.68 25.57
C HIS A 287 -2.83 -16.48 24.79
N PRO A 288 -2.71 -15.25 25.33
CA PRO A 288 -3.38 -14.08 24.80
C PRO A 288 -2.82 -13.60 23.45
N GLY A 289 -3.59 -12.75 22.78
CA GLY A 289 -3.20 -12.06 21.55
C GLY A 289 -4.07 -10.84 21.31
N SER A 290 -3.79 -9.76 22.05
CA SER A 290 -4.56 -8.52 22.00
C SER A 290 -4.58 -7.91 20.62
N ASP A 291 -3.43 -7.92 19.94
CA ASP A 291 -3.25 -7.41 18.59
C ASP A 291 -4.23 -8.03 17.58
N VAL A 292 -4.12 -9.34 17.33
CA VAL A 292 -4.97 -10.03 16.36
C VAL A 292 -6.44 -10.07 16.79
N ALA A 293 -6.71 -10.14 18.10
CA ALA A 293 -8.08 -10.11 18.62
C ALA A 293 -8.73 -8.75 18.37
N ASP A 294 -8.04 -7.63 18.62
CA ASP A 294 -8.59 -6.29 18.40
C ASP A 294 -8.62 -5.89 16.92
N GLU A 295 -7.66 -6.29 16.10
CA GLU A 295 -7.76 -6.09 14.64
C GLU A 295 -8.95 -6.89 14.07
N THR A 296 -9.19 -8.11 14.57
CA THR A 296 -10.39 -8.89 14.19
C THR A 296 -11.67 -8.23 14.70
N ALA A 297 -11.66 -7.67 15.92
CA ALA A 297 -12.77 -6.91 16.46
C ALA A 297 -13.07 -5.66 15.62
N ALA A 298 -12.03 -4.92 15.20
CA ALA A 298 -12.12 -3.76 14.32
C ALA A 298 -12.70 -4.14 12.94
N ALA A 299 -12.22 -5.23 12.33
CA ALA A 299 -12.75 -5.75 11.08
C ALA A 299 -14.25 -6.05 11.18
N MET A 300 -14.69 -6.70 12.26
CA MET A 300 -16.10 -7.02 12.49
C MET A 300 -16.96 -5.79 12.86
N ALA A 301 -16.42 -4.82 13.59
CA ALA A 301 -17.11 -3.55 13.89
C ALA A 301 -17.33 -2.74 12.60
N CYS A 302 -16.30 -2.64 11.76
CA CYS A 302 -16.37 -2.01 10.45
C CYS A 302 -17.32 -2.79 9.51
N GLY A 303 -17.29 -4.13 9.55
CA GLY A 303 -18.23 -4.99 8.85
C GLY A 303 -19.68 -4.79 9.28
N TYR A 304 -19.96 -4.66 10.58
CA TYR A 304 -21.30 -4.28 11.07
C TYR A 304 -21.79 -2.99 10.41
N LEU A 305 -20.96 -1.94 10.38
CA LEU A 305 -21.32 -0.67 9.75
C LEU A 305 -21.58 -0.82 8.25
N ALA A 306 -20.78 -1.62 7.54
CA ALA A 306 -20.94 -1.84 6.11
C ALA A 306 -22.25 -2.58 5.77
N PHE A 307 -22.62 -3.57 6.59
CA PHE A 307 -23.75 -4.46 6.34
C PHE A 307 -25.05 -4.09 7.07
N LYS A 308 -25.06 -3.18 8.06
CA LYS A 308 -26.25 -2.90 8.89
C LYS A 308 -27.53 -2.62 8.11
N ASP A 309 -27.43 -2.01 6.92
CA ASP A 309 -28.57 -1.70 6.05
C ASP A 309 -28.79 -2.76 4.95
N LYS A 310 -27.75 -3.51 4.57
CA LYS A 310 -27.78 -4.51 3.47
C LYS A 310 -28.15 -5.91 3.96
N ASP A 311 -27.67 -6.31 5.13
CA ASP A 311 -27.94 -7.56 5.82
C ASP A 311 -27.87 -7.35 7.34
N PRO A 312 -28.97 -6.87 7.95
CA PRO A 312 -28.99 -6.53 9.38
C PRO A 312 -28.71 -7.72 10.31
N ALA A 313 -29.08 -8.94 9.89
CA ALA A 313 -28.87 -10.14 10.69
C ALA A 313 -27.38 -10.51 10.75
N PHE A 314 -26.71 -10.52 9.59
CA PHE A 314 -25.27 -10.73 9.53
C PHE A 314 -24.51 -9.62 10.30
N ALA A 315 -24.88 -8.36 10.10
CA ALA A 315 -24.28 -7.23 10.81
C ALA A 315 -24.40 -7.39 12.34
N THR A 316 -25.57 -7.78 12.84
CA THR A 316 -25.80 -8.01 14.28
C THR A 316 -24.92 -9.15 14.83
N SER A 317 -24.72 -10.20 14.04
CA SER A 317 -23.77 -11.27 14.36
C SER A 317 -22.35 -10.73 14.48
N LEU A 318 -21.89 -9.94 13.50
CA LEU A 318 -20.56 -9.33 13.53
C LEU A 318 -20.35 -8.44 14.76
N LEU A 319 -21.33 -7.60 15.09
CA LEU A 319 -21.23 -6.73 16.26
C LEU A 319 -21.14 -7.53 17.58
N THR A 320 -21.80 -8.69 17.66
CA THR A 320 -21.74 -9.56 18.83
C THR A 320 -20.35 -10.14 19.01
N HIS A 321 -19.77 -10.70 17.95
CA HIS A 321 -18.41 -11.23 17.98
C HIS A 321 -17.37 -10.11 18.25
N SER A 322 -17.53 -8.96 17.60
CA SER A 322 -16.66 -7.79 17.78
C SER A 322 -16.59 -7.33 19.24
N LYS A 323 -17.75 -7.21 19.93
CA LYS A 323 -17.79 -6.86 21.36
C LYS A 323 -17.05 -7.85 22.25
N GLN A 324 -17.19 -9.15 21.96
CA GLN A 324 -16.55 -10.21 22.73
C GLN A 324 -15.03 -10.21 22.50
N LEU A 325 -14.60 -10.14 21.25
CA LEU A 325 -13.18 -10.08 20.88
C LEU A 325 -12.48 -8.83 21.44
N TYR A 326 -13.12 -7.67 21.37
CA TYR A 326 -12.59 -6.45 22.00
C TYR A 326 -12.44 -6.61 23.52
N THR A 327 -13.44 -7.21 24.16
CA THR A 327 -13.39 -7.49 25.62
C THR A 327 -12.25 -8.47 25.93
N PHE A 328 -12.07 -9.51 25.11
CA PHE A 328 -10.99 -10.48 25.24
C PHE A 328 -9.62 -9.82 25.12
N ALA A 329 -9.38 -9.07 24.03
CA ALA A 329 -8.13 -8.36 23.77
C ALA A 329 -7.74 -7.42 24.91
N LYS A 330 -8.72 -6.67 25.43
CA LYS A 330 -8.56 -5.72 26.54
C LYS A 330 -8.38 -6.37 27.91
N THR A 331 -8.89 -7.59 28.12
CA THR A 331 -8.83 -8.25 29.44
C THR A 331 -7.60 -9.16 29.56
N HIS A 332 -7.17 -9.75 28.45
CA HIS A 332 -6.06 -10.70 28.38
C HIS A 332 -4.96 -10.15 27.48
N HIS A 333 -4.07 -9.35 28.07
CA HIS A 333 -3.02 -8.66 27.33
C HIS A 333 -1.90 -9.60 26.88
N GLY A 334 -1.48 -9.49 25.61
CA GLY A 334 -0.27 -10.14 25.10
C GLY A 334 -0.16 -10.07 23.58
N PHE A 335 1.03 -10.37 23.07
CA PHE A 335 1.27 -10.49 21.63
C PHE A 335 0.80 -11.87 21.14
N TYR A 336 -0.01 -11.94 20.08
CA TYR A 336 -0.45 -13.26 19.60
C TYR A 336 0.71 -14.12 19.11
N SER A 337 1.78 -13.51 18.62
CA SER A 337 2.98 -14.21 18.14
C SER A 337 3.79 -14.84 19.27
N ASP A 338 3.61 -14.42 20.53
CA ASP A 338 4.17 -15.12 21.68
C ASP A 338 3.36 -16.39 22.01
N SER A 339 2.07 -16.38 21.69
CA SER A 339 1.14 -17.50 21.88
C SER A 339 1.18 -18.51 20.73
N VAL A 340 1.38 -18.02 19.51
CA VAL A 340 1.47 -18.82 18.28
C VAL A 340 2.85 -18.62 17.65
N ALA A 341 3.80 -19.43 18.10
CA ALA A 341 5.20 -19.35 17.68
C ALA A 341 5.42 -19.53 16.17
N ASP A 342 4.53 -20.26 15.47
CA ASP A 342 4.60 -20.41 14.02
C ASP A 342 4.45 -19.03 13.33
N ALA A 343 3.45 -18.24 13.75
CA ALA A 343 3.18 -16.91 13.24
C ALA A 343 4.34 -15.92 13.47
N ALA A 344 5.10 -16.09 14.55
CA ALA A 344 6.22 -15.21 14.91
C ALA A 344 7.36 -15.18 13.88
N ASN A 345 7.43 -16.17 12.98
CA ASN A 345 8.42 -16.20 11.90
C ASN A 345 7.94 -15.48 10.63
N PHE A 346 6.67 -15.07 10.57
CA PHE A 346 6.05 -14.49 9.37
C PHE A 346 5.41 -13.12 9.66
N TYR A 347 4.46 -13.10 10.59
CA TYR A 347 3.67 -11.93 10.97
C TYR A 347 3.83 -11.64 12.46
N LYS A 348 5.08 -11.49 12.92
CA LYS A 348 5.36 -11.13 14.30
C LYS A 348 4.74 -9.77 14.64
N SER A 349 4.02 -9.71 15.74
CA SER A 349 3.51 -8.46 16.27
C SER A 349 4.59 -7.76 17.10
N TYR A 350 4.74 -6.45 16.92
CA TYR A 350 5.71 -5.64 17.66
C TYR A 350 5.05 -4.63 18.60
N ASN A 351 3.80 -4.30 18.37
CA ASN A 351 3.01 -3.42 19.21
C ASN A 351 1.53 -3.85 19.16
N TYR A 352 0.94 -4.14 20.31
CA TYR A 352 -0.52 -4.34 20.39
C TYR A 352 -1.24 -3.09 20.92
N THR A 353 -0.52 -2.08 21.41
CA THR A 353 -1.15 -0.95 22.10
C THR A 353 -1.88 -0.02 21.14
N ASP A 354 -1.38 0.11 19.92
CA ASP A 354 -2.04 0.78 18.80
C ASP A 354 -3.29 0.00 18.35
N GLU A 355 -3.28 -1.33 18.41
CA GLU A 355 -4.47 -2.17 18.15
C GLU A 355 -5.57 -1.95 19.18
N LEU A 356 -5.22 -1.80 20.46
CA LEU A 356 -6.22 -1.50 21.50
C LEU A 356 -6.92 -0.15 21.25
N VAL A 357 -6.20 0.84 20.72
CA VAL A 357 -6.79 2.13 20.32
C VAL A 357 -7.66 1.96 19.07
N TRP A 358 -7.16 1.22 18.09
CA TRP A 358 -7.81 0.95 16.81
C TRP A 358 -9.15 0.24 17.00
N GLY A 359 -9.15 -0.88 17.75
CA GLY A 359 -10.35 -1.62 18.13
C GLY A 359 -11.34 -0.75 18.89
N ALA A 360 -10.87 0.01 19.88
CA ALA A 360 -11.74 0.92 20.65
C ALA A 360 -12.38 2.03 19.78
N ALA A 361 -11.62 2.63 18.86
CA ALA A 361 -12.12 3.66 17.95
C ALA A 361 -13.20 3.09 16.99
N TRP A 362 -12.97 1.91 16.41
CA TRP A 362 -13.96 1.23 15.57
C TRP A 362 -15.20 0.80 16.36
N MET A 363 -15.03 0.31 17.58
CA MET A 363 -16.15 -0.02 18.47
C MET A 363 -17.01 1.21 18.79
N TYR A 364 -16.39 2.37 19.01
CA TYR A 364 -17.14 3.61 19.16
C TYR A 364 -17.87 4.00 17.88
N LYS A 365 -17.19 3.98 16.71
CA LYS A 365 -17.81 4.29 15.40
C LYS A 365 -19.01 3.36 15.12
N ALA A 366 -18.94 2.10 15.53
CA ALA A 366 -20.01 1.11 15.36
C ALA A 366 -21.18 1.27 16.34
N THR A 367 -20.92 1.61 17.61
CA THR A 367 -21.93 1.52 18.68
C THR A 367 -22.44 2.86 19.20
N GLY A 368 -21.66 3.93 19.06
CA GLY A 368 -21.89 5.20 19.74
C GLY A 368 -21.69 5.15 21.27
N ASP A 369 -21.24 4.02 21.83
CA ASP A 369 -20.98 3.91 23.27
C ASP A 369 -19.68 4.64 23.63
N VAL A 370 -19.82 5.78 24.31
CA VAL A 370 -18.74 6.68 24.71
C VAL A 370 -17.67 6.02 25.58
N SER A 371 -17.94 4.86 26.19
CA SER A 371 -16.92 4.13 26.94
C SER A 371 -15.78 3.64 26.05
N TYR A 372 -16.06 3.27 24.80
CA TYR A 372 -15.04 2.87 23.82
C TYR A 372 -14.17 4.06 23.42
N LEU A 373 -14.78 5.23 23.12
CA LEU A 373 -14.01 6.43 22.80
C LEU A 373 -13.10 6.84 23.96
N ARG A 374 -13.61 6.83 25.20
CA ARG A 374 -12.80 7.13 26.38
C ARG A 374 -11.62 6.16 26.53
N ASP A 375 -11.83 4.89 26.22
CA ASP A 375 -10.75 3.90 26.27
C ASP A 375 -9.70 4.11 25.18
N ALA A 376 -10.13 4.44 23.96
CA ALA A 376 -9.25 4.78 22.84
C ALA A 376 -8.37 5.99 23.20
N GLU A 377 -8.98 7.08 23.67
CA GLU A 377 -8.24 8.29 24.06
C GLU A 377 -7.31 8.07 25.26
N ALA A 378 -7.70 7.21 26.21
CA ALA A 378 -6.87 6.88 27.38
C ALA A 378 -5.64 6.04 27.03
N ARG A 379 -5.69 5.26 25.94
CA ARG A 379 -4.59 4.40 25.47
C ARG A 379 -3.74 5.06 24.40
N TYR A 380 -4.31 6.05 23.72
CA TYR A 380 -3.63 6.76 22.66
C TYR A 380 -2.33 7.38 23.15
N GLN A 381 -1.26 7.12 22.41
CA GLN A 381 0.05 7.70 22.66
C GLN A 381 0.45 8.54 21.45
N SER A 382 0.86 9.77 21.72
CA SER A 382 1.20 10.77 20.71
C SER A 382 2.58 10.51 20.13
N TRP A 383 2.64 10.13 18.85
CA TRP A 383 3.86 10.14 18.03
C TRP A 383 3.55 10.20 16.53
N PRO A 384 4.45 10.77 15.70
CA PRO A 384 4.34 10.68 14.25
C PRO A 384 4.40 9.22 13.80
N ALA A 385 3.44 8.79 12.97
CA ALA A 385 3.39 7.39 12.56
C ALA A 385 4.58 7.04 11.65
N TRP A 386 5.29 5.96 11.97
CA TRP A 386 6.33 5.45 11.08
C TRP A 386 5.71 4.93 9.77
N GLY A 387 4.50 4.40 9.83
CA GLY A 387 3.72 4.09 8.65
C GLY A 387 2.34 3.62 9.04
N PHE A 388 1.69 2.95 8.09
CA PHE A 388 0.42 2.30 8.30
C PHE A 388 0.43 0.95 7.62
N SER A 389 0.20 -0.11 8.38
CA SER A 389 0.33 -1.48 7.90
C SER A 389 -0.39 -2.47 8.81
N TRP A 390 -0.35 -3.76 8.48
CA TRP A 390 -0.92 -4.81 9.33
C TRP A 390 -0.36 -4.85 10.76
N ASP A 391 0.84 -4.33 11.02
CA ASP A 391 1.49 -4.32 12.35
C ASP A 391 1.52 -2.94 13.04
N GLU A 392 1.01 -1.89 12.37
CA GLU A 392 1.05 -0.52 12.93
C GLU A 392 -0.16 0.28 12.48
N LYS A 393 -0.99 0.65 13.45
CA LYS A 393 -2.26 1.38 13.30
C LYS A 393 -2.17 2.87 13.58
N GLN A 394 -1.04 3.40 14.05
CA GLN A 394 -0.96 4.79 14.54
C GLN A 394 -1.54 5.83 13.58
N PHE A 395 -1.22 5.77 12.28
CA PHE A 395 -1.79 6.75 11.34
C PHE A 395 -3.31 6.61 11.21
N GLY A 396 -3.81 5.37 11.19
CA GLY A 396 -5.25 5.08 11.23
C GLY A 396 -5.90 5.58 12.53
N ASN A 397 -5.25 5.40 13.67
CA ASN A 397 -5.71 5.90 14.97
C ASN A 397 -5.81 7.43 14.99
N GLN A 398 -4.81 8.14 14.45
CA GLN A 398 -4.83 9.58 14.30
C GLN A 398 -6.04 10.06 13.49
N ILE A 399 -6.27 9.43 12.33
CA ILE A 399 -7.37 9.78 11.42
C ILE A 399 -8.72 9.47 12.08
N LEU A 400 -8.93 8.25 12.57
CA LEU A 400 -10.20 7.89 13.21
C LEU A 400 -10.50 8.74 14.44
N LEU A 401 -9.52 8.97 15.32
CA LEU A 401 -9.75 9.81 16.49
C LEU A 401 -10.03 11.26 16.09
N TYR A 402 -9.42 11.78 15.03
CA TYR A 402 -9.78 13.08 14.49
C TYR A 402 -11.22 13.10 13.93
N GLU A 403 -11.61 12.11 13.12
CA GLU A 403 -12.99 11.98 12.61
C GLU A 403 -14.02 11.95 13.74
N LEU A 404 -13.73 11.18 14.80
CA LEU A 404 -14.65 10.93 15.90
C LEU A 404 -14.77 12.10 16.89
N THR A 405 -13.76 12.97 16.97
CA THR A 405 -13.66 13.98 18.03
C THR A 405 -13.44 15.41 17.55
N SER A 406 -12.94 15.59 16.32
CA SER A 406 -12.47 16.86 15.77
C SER A 406 -11.43 17.59 16.64
N LYS A 407 -10.72 16.88 17.54
CA LYS A 407 -9.70 17.51 18.39
C LYS A 407 -8.46 17.88 17.59
N ASP A 408 -7.97 19.10 17.81
CA ASP A 408 -6.81 19.64 17.08
C ASP A 408 -5.52 18.83 17.29
N VAL A 409 -5.36 18.14 18.42
CA VAL A 409 -4.17 17.31 18.66
C VAL A 409 -3.99 16.23 17.58
N TYR A 410 -5.04 15.50 17.25
CA TYR A 410 -5.01 14.47 16.21
C TYR A 410 -4.78 15.08 14.83
N LYS A 411 -5.38 16.24 14.55
CA LYS A 411 -5.14 16.99 13.30
C LYS A 411 -3.66 17.36 13.12
N GLN A 412 -3.02 17.88 14.16
CA GLN A 412 -1.59 18.25 14.09
C GLN A 412 -0.71 17.02 13.88
N GLU A 413 -1.05 15.90 14.50
CA GLU A 413 -0.33 14.63 14.32
C GLU A 413 -0.50 14.05 12.92
N ILE A 414 -1.70 14.11 12.35
CA ILE A 414 -1.95 13.77 10.94
C ILE A 414 -1.05 14.61 10.03
N ILE A 415 -1.02 15.94 10.22
CA ILE A 415 -0.17 16.84 9.44
C ILE A 415 1.31 16.48 9.61
N SER A 416 1.74 16.16 10.84
CA SER A 416 3.12 15.76 11.14
C SER A 416 3.49 14.46 10.44
N THR A 417 2.64 13.43 10.55
CA THR A 417 2.80 12.15 9.84
C THR A 417 2.87 12.39 8.35
N MET A 418 1.92 13.13 7.76
CA MET A 418 1.90 13.41 6.32
C MET A 418 3.14 14.18 5.85
N THR A 419 3.59 15.16 6.64
CA THR A 419 4.82 15.90 6.35
C THR A 419 6.02 14.96 6.31
N SER A 420 6.14 14.03 7.27
CA SER A 420 7.24 13.06 7.36
C SER A 420 7.31 12.10 6.17
N TRP A 421 6.20 11.90 5.46
CA TRP A 421 6.11 11.09 4.24
C TRP A 421 6.52 11.83 2.96
N THR A 422 6.83 13.13 3.05
CA THR A 422 7.36 13.92 1.93
C THR A 422 8.89 13.91 1.90
N LYS A 423 9.49 14.27 0.74
CA LYS A 423 10.95 14.47 0.64
C LYS A 423 11.46 15.53 1.62
N ALA A 424 10.67 16.58 1.87
CA ALA A 424 11.00 17.63 2.84
C ALA A 424 10.95 17.15 4.30
N GLY A 425 10.09 16.18 4.60
CA GLY A 425 10.02 15.54 5.91
C GLY A 425 10.99 14.37 6.12
N GLY A 426 11.86 14.10 5.14
CA GLY A 426 12.93 13.09 5.24
C GLY A 426 12.58 11.72 4.69
N MET A 427 11.42 11.54 4.03
CA MET A 427 11.12 10.29 3.33
C MET A 427 12.05 10.10 2.13
N THR A 428 12.53 8.87 1.95
CA THR A 428 13.31 8.50 0.76
C THR A 428 12.38 8.36 -0.44
N TYR A 429 12.79 8.85 -1.60
CA TYR A 429 12.05 8.71 -2.85
C TYR A 429 12.95 8.05 -3.89
N THR A 430 12.40 7.11 -4.66
CA THR A 430 13.11 6.53 -5.82
C THR A 430 13.31 7.59 -6.92
N PRO A 431 14.20 7.37 -7.90
CA PRO A 431 14.36 8.28 -9.04
C PRO A 431 13.08 8.54 -9.85
N LYS A 432 12.06 7.66 -9.75
CA LYS A 432 10.73 7.82 -10.37
C LYS A 432 9.64 8.23 -9.36
N CYS A 433 10.03 8.93 -8.30
CA CYS A 433 9.14 9.59 -7.34
C CYS A 433 8.22 8.69 -6.50
N LEU A 434 8.47 7.38 -6.41
CA LEU A 434 7.85 6.55 -5.38
C LEU A 434 8.40 6.90 -4.00
N ALA A 435 7.53 7.23 -3.04
CA ALA A 435 7.87 7.28 -1.61
C ALA A 435 8.26 5.88 -1.15
N TRP A 436 9.54 5.69 -0.83
CA TRP A 436 10.16 4.40 -0.56
C TRP A 436 10.44 4.26 0.93
N ARG A 437 9.53 3.56 1.64
CA ARG A 437 9.64 3.39 3.09
C ARG A 437 10.55 2.23 3.49
N LEU A 438 10.36 1.08 2.84
CA LEU A 438 11.04 -0.16 3.14
C LEU A 438 11.04 -1.03 1.88
N GLU A 439 12.06 -1.88 1.73
CA GLU A 439 12.15 -2.87 0.66
C GLU A 439 10.97 -3.86 0.66
N TRP A 440 10.50 -4.26 1.85
CA TRP A 440 9.37 -5.16 2.04
C TRP A 440 8.03 -4.44 1.81
N GLY A 441 7.49 -4.61 0.61
CA GLY A 441 6.18 -4.06 0.25
C GLY A 441 6.19 -2.54 0.12
N SER A 442 7.19 -1.97 -0.56
CA SER A 442 7.31 -0.52 -0.80
C SER A 442 6.04 0.11 -1.38
N LEU A 443 5.43 -0.53 -2.38
CA LEU A 443 4.16 -0.09 -2.98
C LEU A 443 2.98 -0.20 -2.02
N ARG A 444 2.96 -1.20 -1.13
CA ARG A 444 1.93 -1.33 -0.08
C ARG A 444 1.98 -0.14 0.86
N TYR A 445 3.18 0.26 1.29
CA TYR A 445 3.36 1.39 2.19
C TYR A 445 2.94 2.72 1.54
N ALA A 446 3.39 2.97 0.31
CA ALA A 446 2.99 4.16 -0.43
C ALA A 446 1.47 4.19 -0.69
N GLY A 447 0.89 3.07 -1.12
CA GLY A 447 -0.53 2.95 -1.40
C GLY A 447 -1.43 3.14 -0.17
N LEU A 448 -1.08 2.50 0.96
CA LEU A 448 -1.82 2.66 2.21
C LEU A 448 -1.79 4.11 2.70
N TYR A 449 -0.62 4.74 2.69
CA TYR A 449 -0.48 6.15 3.05
C TYR A 449 -1.35 7.07 2.18
N THR A 450 -1.38 6.83 0.86
CA THR A 450 -2.24 7.60 -0.06
C THR A 450 -3.71 7.38 0.24
N VAL A 451 -4.17 6.13 0.36
CA VAL A 451 -5.61 5.85 0.55
C VAL A 451 -6.13 6.40 1.88
N THR A 452 -5.37 6.29 2.97
CA THR A 452 -5.82 6.80 4.28
C THR A 452 -5.80 8.31 4.38
N SER A 453 -5.08 9.02 3.51
CA SER A 453 -5.08 10.49 3.51
C SER A 453 -6.21 11.12 2.70
N LEU A 454 -6.91 10.36 1.85
CA LEU A 454 -7.99 10.87 1.00
C LEU A 454 -9.19 11.47 1.76
N PRO A 455 -9.67 10.90 2.90
CA PRO A 455 -10.81 11.48 3.63
C PRO A 455 -10.53 12.85 4.27
N LEU A 456 -9.28 13.33 4.21
CA LEU A 456 -8.86 14.61 4.81
C LEU A 456 -9.01 15.81 3.85
N GLU A 457 -9.36 15.55 2.59
CA GLU A 457 -9.75 16.58 1.60
C GLU A 457 -11.18 17.08 1.83
#